data_AF-A0A960V978-F1
#
_entry.id   AF-A0A960V978-F1
#
_cell.length_a   1.000
_cell.length_b   1.000
_cell.length_c   1.000
_cell.angle_alpha   90.00
_cell.angle_beta   90.00
_cell.angle_gamma   90.00
#
_symmetry.space_group_name_H-M   'P 1'
#
loop_
_entity.id
_entity.type
_entity.pdbx_description
1 polymer ?
#
loop_
_entity_poly.entity_id
_entity_poly.type
_entity_poly.pdbx_seq_one_letter_code
_entity_poly.pdbx_strand_id
1 'polypeptide(L)'
;GSKIKLQYEKGEVYLSVKIQEVFGILSTPKIANGNLPIIFKLLSPANRPIQITKDLFNFWTVTYNDVKKELKGKYPKHVWPLNPLEEKPTKFTKNRNK
;
A
#
# COMPACT_ATOMS: atom_id res chain seq x y z
N GLY A 1 -2.24 -14.72 1.96
CA GLY A 1 -1.94 -13.31 2.35
C GLY A 1 -0.46 -13.11 2.66
N SER A 2 -0.03 -11.88 2.88
CA SER A 2 1.30 -11.55 3.43
C SER A 2 1.29 -11.53 4.95
N LYS A 3 2.37 -12.02 5.55
CA LYS A 3 2.66 -11.83 6.97
C LYS A 3 3.72 -10.73 7.07
N ILE A 4 3.30 -9.52 7.41
CA ILE A 4 4.18 -8.36 7.54
C ILE A 4 4.26 -8.00 9.02
N LYS A 5 5.49 -7.80 9.52
CA LYS A 5 5.71 -7.40 10.92
C LYS A 5 5.29 -5.93 11.09
N LEU A 6 4.49 -5.67 12.12
CA LEU A 6 4.19 -4.32 12.58
C LEU A 6 5.39 -3.78 13.36
N GLN A 7 5.74 -2.52 13.12
CA GLN A 7 6.78 -1.79 13.83
C GLN A 7 6.11 -0.88 14.86
N TYR A 8 6.50 -1.00 16.12
CA TYR A 8 5.98 -0.18 17.21
C TYR A 8 7.05 0.84 17.59
N GLU A 9 6.74 2.12 17.48
CA GLU A 9 7.70 3.20 17.76
C GLU A 9 6.98 4.36 18.46
N LYS A 10 7.44 4.73 19.65
CA LYS A 10 6.93 5.90 20.42
C LYS A 10 5.40 5.96 20.57
N GLY A 11 4.74 4.80 20.68
CA GLY A 11 3.28 4.71 20.81
C GLY A 11 2.52 4.67 19.48
N GLU A 12 3.22 4.75 18.35
CA GLU A 12 2.65 4.59 17.01
C GLU A 12 2.95 3.21 16.42
N VAL A 13 2.11 2.78 15.49
CA VAL A 13 2.22 1.48 14.82
C VAL A 13 2.40 1.70 13.34
N TYR A 14 3.49 1.19 12.80
CA TYR A 14 3.84 1.30 11.40
C TYR A 14 3.75 -0.05 10.70
N LEU A 15 3.17 -0.04 9.49
CA LEU A 15 3.14 -1.18 8.58
C LEU A 15 3.87 -0.81 7.29
N SER A 16 5.05 -1.38 7.10
CA SER A 16 5.85 -1.22 5.88
C SER A 16 5.44 -2.26 4.85
N VAL A 17 4.75 -1.85 3.80
CA VAL A 17 4.14 -2.75 2.83
C VAL A 17 4.25 -2.20 1.41
N LYS A 18 4.46 -3.08 0.44
CA LYS A 18 4.47 -2.70 -0.98
C LYS A 18 3.06 -2.29 -1.40
N ILE A 19 2.96 -1.21 -2.17
CA ILE A 19 1.68 -0.64 -2.61
C ILE A 19 0.77 -1.68 -3.31
N GLN A 20 1.36 -2.61 -4.08
CA GLN A 20 0.64 -3.68 -4.79
C GLN A 20 -0.07 -4.69 -3.87
N GLU A 21 0.39 -4.82 -2.62
CA GLU A 21 -0.18 -5.72 -1.62
C GLU A 21 -1.33 -5.06 -0.83
N VAL A 22 -1.54 -3.75 -1.02
CA VAL A 22 -2.57 -2.96 -0.33
C VAL A 22 -3.76 -2.65 -1.24
N PHE A 23 -3.69 -3.01 -2.53
CA PHE A 23 -4.84 -2.89 -3.43
C PHE A 23 -6.06 -3.64 -2.86
N GLY A 24 -7.24 -3.06 -3.02
CA GLY A 24 -8.49 -3.57 -2.45
C GLY A 24 -8.71 -3.24 -0.97
N ILE A 25 -7.74 -2.61 -0.28
CA ILE A 25 -7.92 -2.15 1.11
C ILE A 25 -8.39 -0.70 1.11
N LEU A 26 -9.69 -0.54 1.39
CA LEU A 26 -10.36 0.77 1.43
C LEU A 26 -10.04 1.53 2.73
N SER A 27 -10.10 0.84 3.86
CA SER A 27 -10.00 1.46 5.19
C SER A 27 -8.72 1.07 5.91
N THR A 28 -8.09 2.02 6.58
CA THR A 28 -6.96 1.76 7.47
C THR A 28 -7.40 0.86 8.64
N PRO A 29 -6.86 -0.37 8.79
CA PRO A 29 -7.12 -1.19 9.96
C PRO A 29 -6.62 -0.51 11.24
N LYS A 30 -7.40 -0.65 12.30
CA LYS A 30 -7.04 -0.22 13.66
C LYS A 30 -6.81 -1.44 14.54
N ILE A 31 -5.83 -1.37 15.43
CA ILE A 31 -5.56 -2.39 16.44
C ILE A 31 -5.99 -1.90 17.82
N ALA A 32 -5.79 -2.72 18.85
CA ALA A 32 -6.18 -2.42 20.24
C ALA A 32 -7.68 -2.04 20.35
N ASN A 33 -8.56 -2.91 19.86
CA ASN A 33 -10.02 -2.72 19.83
C ASN A 33 -10.46 -1.41 19.14
N GLY A 34 -9.73 -0.97 18.12
CA GLY A 34 -10.08 0.22 17.34
C GLY A 34 -9.45 1.52 17.85
N ASN A 35 -8.65 1.47 18.92
CA ASN A 35 -8.05 2.67 19.52
C ASN A 35 -6.76 3.12 18.84
N LEU A 36 -6.02 2.21 18.19
CA LEU A 36 -4.70 2.51 17.67
C LEU A 36 -4.67 2.35 16.14
N PRO A 37 -4.66 3.44 15.35
CA PRO A 37 -4.59 3.35 13.90
C PRO A 37 -3.20 2.91 13.43
N ILE A 38 -3.17 2.04 12.42
CA ILE A 38 -1.92 1.64 11.76
C ILE A 38 -1.52 2.72 10.75
N ILE A 39 -0.27 3.16 10.81
CA ILE A 39 0.35 4.05 9.83
C ILE A 39 1.00 3.19 8.74
N PHE A 40 0.52 3.32 7.51
CA PHE A 40 1.05 2.61 6.35
C PHE A 40 2.26 3.36 5.78
N LYS A 41 3.41 2.70 5.80
CA LYS A 41 4.60 3.08 5.03
C LYS A 41 4.53 2.34 3.69
N LEU A 42 3.98 3.00 2.68
CA LEU A 42 3.80 2.45 1.34
C LEU A 42 5.13 2.43 0.60
N LEU A 43 5.52 1.23 0.18
CA LEU A 43 6.80 0.97 -0.49
C LEU A 43 6.60 0.71 -1.98
N SER A 44 7.59 1.12 -2.77
CA SER A 44 7.73 0.75 -4.17
C SER A 44 8.11 -0.74 -4.31
N PRO A 45 8.03 -1.31 -5.52
CA PRO A 45 8.50 -2.67 -5.78
C PRO A 45 9.94 -2.95 -5.32
N ALA A 46 10.81 -1.92 -5.35
CA ALA A 46 12.20 -1.97 -4.89
C ALA A 46 12.38 -1.68 -3.39
N ASN A 47 11.31 -1.77 -2.59
CA ASN A 47 11.29 -1.50 -1.13
C ASN A 47 11.67 -0.06 -0.74
N ARG A 48 11.65 0.90 -1.67
CA ARG A 48 11.86 2.32 -1.34
C ARG A 48 10.56 2.94 -0.83
N PRO A 49 10.58 3.75 0.25
CA PRO A 49 9.41 4.46 0.73
C PRO A 49 8.90 5.44 -0.32
N ILE A 50 7.59 5.44 -0.55
CA ILE A 50 6.92 6.36 -1.46
C ILE A 50 6.08 7.35 -0.66
N GLN A 51 5.22 6.83 0.21
CA GLN A 51 4.27 7.62 0.98
C GLN A 51 4.09 7.00 2.36
N ILE A 52 3.91 7.85 3.36
CA ILE A 52 3.49 7.45 4.70
C ILE A 52 2.10 8.02 4.92
N THR A 53 1.13 7.18 5.27
CA THR A 53 -0.25 7.61 5.49
C THR A 53 -0.92 6.85 6.62
N LYS A 54 -1.73 7.55 7.41
CA LYS A 54 -2.68 6.97 8.37
C LYS A 54 -4.08 6.77 7.77
N ASP A 55 -4.31 7.32 6.58
CA ASP A 55 -5.57 7.26 5.85
C ASP A 55 -5.31 6.68 4.44
N LEU A 56 -5.58 5.39 4.31
CA LEU A 56 -5.46 4.71 3.02
C LEU A 56 -6.52 5.18 2.02
N PHE A 57 -7.71 5.52 2.49
CA PHE A 57 -8.80 5.95 1.62
C PHE A 57 -8.41 7.25 0.90
N ASN A 58 -7.97 8.25 1.67
CA ASN A 58 -7.51 9.51 1.12
C ASN A 58 -6.28 9.35 0.21
N PHE A 59 -5.37 8.42 0.55
CA PHE A 59 -4.24 8.10 -0.31
C PHE A 59 -4.70 7.61 -1.70
N TRP A 60 -5.66 6.69 -1.74
CA TRP A 60 -6.15 6.12 -3.00
C TRP A 60 -6.91 7.14 -3.86
N THR A 61 -7.71 8.02 -3.23
CA THR A 61 -8.54 8.98 -3.95
C THR A 61 -7.77 10.22 -4.41
N VAL A 62 -6.78 10.67 -3.64
CA VAL A 62 -6.07 11.94 -3.90
C VAL A 62 -4.66 11.71 -4.44
N THR A 63 -3.83 10.94 -3.72
CA THR A 63 -2.37 10.89 -3.96
C THR A 63 -1.96 9.79 -4.94
N TYR A 64 -2.73 8.71 -5.03
CA TYR A 64 -2.36 7.53 -5.81
C TYR A 64 -2.16 7.83 -7.30
N ASN A 65 -2.95 8.72 -7.89
CA ASN A 65 -2.85 9.01 -9.32
C ASN A 65 -1.48 9.57 -9.72
N ASP A 66 -0.91 10.44 -8.88
CA ASP A 66 0.40 11.03 -9.14
C ASP A 66 1.54 10.03 -8.86
N VAL A 67 1.43 9.29 -7.74
CA VAL A 67 2.33 8.17 -7.44
C VAL A 67 2.34 7.13 -8.57
N LYS A 68 1.17 6.81 -9.12
CA LYS A 68 1.02 5.86 -10.23
C LYS A 68 1.75 6.33 -11.47
N LYS A 69 1.69 7.62 -11.83
CA LYS A 69 2.42 8.16 -13.00
C LYS A 69 3.93 7.96 -12.84
N GLU A 70 4.46 8.26 -11.67
CA GLU A 70 5.89 8.09 -11.37
C GLU A 70 6.30 6.61 -11.39
N LEU A 71 5.54 5.75 -10.70
CA LEU A 71 5.84 4.32 -10.60
C LEU A 71 5.68 3.59 -11.92
N LYS A 72 4.72 3.99 -12.76
CA LYS A 72 4.53 3.40 -14.10
C LYS A 72 5.75 3.63 -14.98
N GLY A 73 6.40 4.79 -14.88
CA GLY A 73 7.65 5.08 -15.59
C GLY A 73 8.84 4.27 -15.06
N LYS A 74 9.02 4.23 -13.73
CA LYS A 74 10.15 3.51 -13.09
C LYS A 74 10.01 1.98 -13.12
N TYR A 75 8.78 1.46 -13.10
CA TYR A 75 8.47 0.03 -12.97
C TYR A 75 7.38 -0.40 -13.97
N PRO A 76 7.67 -0.41 -15.29
CA PRO A 76 6.68 -0.70 -16.32
C PRO A 76 6.16 -2.15 -16.32
N LYS A 77 6.91 -3.08 -15.70
CA LYS A 77 6.54 -4.51 -15.60
C LYS A 77 5.50 -4.82 -14.50
N HIS A 78 5.15 -3.85 -13.67
CA HIS A 78 4.20 -4.01 -12.57
C HIS A 78 2.77 -3.60 -12.98
N VAL A 79 1.78 -4.14 -12.26
CA VAL A 79 0.38 -3.79 -12.47
C VAL A 79 0.05 -2.53 -11.69
N TRP A 80 -0.44 -1.52 -12.40
CA TRP A 80 -0.84 -0.23 -11.85
C TRP A 80 -2.33 0.01 -12.17
N PRO A 81 -3.26 -0.49 -11.34
CA PRO A 81 -4.70 -0.48 -11.64
C PRO A 81 -5.23 0.94 -11.83
N LEU A 82 -6.25 1.09 -12.67
CA LEU A 82 -7.01 2.34 -12.76
C LEU A 82 -7.86 2.54 -11.51
N ASN A 83 -8.46 1.47 -11.01
CA ASN A 83 -9.20 1.47 -9.75
C ASN A 83 -8.46 0.64 -8.68
N PRO A 84 -7.63 1.26 -7.81
CA PRO A 84 -6.90 0.53 -6.78
C PRO A 84 -7.81 -0.02 -5.67
N LEU A 85 -9.05 0.48 -5.58
CA LEU A 85 -10.03 0.11 -4.55
C LEU A 85 -10.72 -1.24 -4.84
N GLU A 86 -10.79 -1.65 -6.10
CA GLU A 86 -11.42 -2.90 -6.53
C GLU A 86 -10.41 -3.97 -6.98
N GLU A 87 -9.13 -3.59 -7.12
CA GLU A 87 -8.09 -4.49 -7.59
C GLU A 87 -7.71 -5.51 -6.52
N LYS A 88 -7.55 -6.78 -6.92
CA LYS A 88 -7.14 -7.84 -6.00
C LYS A 88 -5.69 -7.62 -5.53
N PRO A 89 -5.41 -7.64 -4.22
CA PRO A 89 -4.05 -7.47 -3.70
C PRO A 89 -3.15 -8.58 -4.24
N THR A 90 -2.08 -8.18 -4.93
CA THR A 90 -1.18 -9.13 -5.62
C THR A 90 0.27 -8.83 -5.27
N LYS A 91 1.01 -9.85 -4.83
CA LYS A 91 2.45 -9.74 -4.55
C LYS A 91 3.33 -9.88 -5.80
N PHE A 92 2.76 -10.36 -6.89
CA PHE A 92 3.47 -10.80 -8.07
C PHE A 92 3.45 -9.76 -9.20
N THR A 93 4.40 -9.89 -10.13
CA THR A 93 4.47 -9.11 -11.36
C THR A 93 3.44 -9.61 -12.38
N LYS A 94 3.15 -8.76 -13.38
CA LYS A 94 2.12 -8.97 -14.41
C LYS A 94 2.24 -10.30 -15.18
N ASN A 95 3.44 -10.90 -15.24
CA ASN A 95 3.72 -12.13 -15.98
C ASN A 95 3.34 -13.44 -15.26
N ARG A 96 2.86 -13.40 -14.01
CA ARG A 96 2.55 -14.61 -13.23
C ARG A 96 1.06 -14.78 -12.92
N ASN A 97 0.21 -13.89 -13.42
CA ASN A 97 -1.26 -13.97 -13.31
C ASN A 97 -1.90 -14.65 -14.54
N LYS A 98 -1.15 -15.49 -15.26
CA LYS A 98 -1.65 -16.27 -16.39
C LYS A 98 -1.85 -17.71 -15.96
#